data_AF-A0A7S4AZ65-F1
#
_entry.id   AF-A0A7S4AZ65-F1
#
_cell.length_a   1.000
_cell.length_b   1.000
_cell.length_c   1.000
_cell.angle_alpha   90.00
_cell.angle_beta   90.00
_cell.angle_gamma   90.00
#
_symmetry.space_group_name_H-M   'P 1'
#
loop_
_entity.id
_entity.type
_entity.pdbx_description
1 polymer ?
#
loop_
_entity_poly.entity_id
_entity_poly.type
_entity_poly.pdbx_seq_one_letter_code
_entity_poly.pdbx_strand_id
1 'polypeptide(L)'
;GGGEKTNDPVNEIGWVRAEIHLWVFSNLLAKRPTWRKRPARLVSMFTGYGCPPHLVETAMRRARDAASAEAAPGCKNTGGPQIDCLDDSTWLSLTAGRDSRQLHRLVAHFIATRWPIAVALNKADCRAAKLHIDACIAKYPNRVLVPVAAQAEVALLAARAQHACEYQLGGAYAKAMPGASVAARAAVQAASEVLRQWKSTGALDVVSRAVQLRPPTLVFPVADIASLAPLAGTGDAGPMPLRDCILMKPRSTVADVCDACKRAGLCAGELVRAEGQAVIATPGVPTRVMRKDDIVDAASAILRVQTTKKAEWQKHAQSRHIG
;
A
#
# COMPACT_ATOMS: atom_id res chain seq x y z
N GLY A 1 29.82 22.45 -26.26
CA GLY A 1 29.86 21.02 -25.89
C GLY A 1 28.88 20.80 -24.77
N GLY A 2 27.70 20.28 -25.07
CA GLY A 2 26.71 19.92 -24.06
C GLY A 2 27.17 18.64 -23.38
N GLY A 3 27.67 18.76 -22.15
CA GLY A 3 27.89 17.59 -21.31
C GLY A 3 26.55 16.89 -21.12
N GLU A 4 26.47 15.66 -21.64
CA GLU A 4 25.40 14.73 -21.33
C GLU A 4 25.30 14.67 -19.80
N LYS A 5 24.25 15.28 -19.23
CA LYS A 5 24.00 15.17 -17.79
C LYS A 5 23.80 13.68 -17.54
N THR A 6 24.82 13.03 -17.01
CA THR A 6 24.70 11.67 -16.51
C THR A 6 23.62 11.70 -15.44
N ASN A 7 22.42 11.21 -15.79
CA ASN A 7 21.28 11.12 -14.89
C ASN A 7 21.61 10.12 -13.79
N ASP A 8 22.21 10.62 -12.71
CA ASP A 8 22.45 9.85 -11.50
C ASP A 8 21.09 9.56 -10.83
N PRO A 9 20.72 8.28 -10.64
CA PRO A 9 19.44 7.91 -10.02
C PRO A 9 19.28 8.48 -8.61
N VAL A 10 20.38 8.78 -7.90
CA VAL A 10 20.32 9.48 -6.61
C VAL A 10 19.66 10.84 -6.75
N ASN A 11 20.05 11.60 -7.79
CA ASN A 11 19.51 12.92 -8.05
C ASN A 11 18.06 12.85 -8.56
N GLU A 12 17.72 11.84 -9.37
CA GLU A 12 16.35 11.64 -9.85
C GLU A 12 15.36 11.36 -8.72
N ILE A 13 15.72 10.51 -7.75
CA ILE A 13 14.90 10.26 -6.55
C ILE A 13 14.68 11.55 -5.77
N GLY A 14 15.72 12.36 -5.60
CA GLY A 14 15.63 13.67 -4.94
C GLY A 14 14.69 14.63 -5.69
N TRP A 15 14.85 14.72 -7.01
CA TRP A 15 14.09 15.62 -7.87
C TRP A 15 12.60 15.29 -7.87
N VAL A 16 12.20 14.03 -8.11
CA VAL A 16 10.77 13.63 -8.11
C VAL A 16 10.09 13.99 -6.79
N ARG A 17 10.80 13.80 -5.68
CA ARG A 17 10.26 14.15 -4.35
C ARG A 17 10.10 15.65 -4.17
N ALA A 18 11.06 16.44 -4.65
CA ALA A 18 10.97 17.89 -4.62
C ALA A 18 9.78 18.39 -5.45
N GLU A 19 9.54 17.83 -6.63
CA GLU A 19 8.40 18.19 -7.49
C GLU A 19 7.05 17.92 -6.81
N ILE A 20 6.86 16.73 -6.24
CA ILE A 20 5.61 16.40 -5.51
C ILE A 20 5.42 17.35 -4.32
N HIS A 21 6.51 17.65 -3.60
CA HIS A 21 6.48 18.60 -2.49
C HIS A 21 6.05 19.98 -2.95
N LEU A 22 6.74 20.54 -3.95
CA LEU A 22 6.50 21.89 -4.44
C LEU A 22 5.12 22.04 -5.06
N TRP A 23 4.59 21.01 -5.73
CA TRP A 23 3.22 21.01 -6.23
C TRP A 23 2.20 21.19 -5.10
N VAL A 24 2.25 20.35 -4.06
CA VAL A 24 1.30 20.45 -2.93
C VAL A 24 1.49 21.76 -2.18
N PHE A 25 2.74 22.15 -1.93
CA PHE A 25 3.08 23.39 -1.25
C PHE A 25 2.52 24.61 -1.99
N SER A 26 2.72 24.68 -3.30
CA SER A 26 2.28 25.80 -4.14
C SER A 26 0.76 25.89 -4.17
N ASN A 27 0.05 24.76 -4.24
CA ASN A 27 -1.41 24.72 -4.15
C ASN A 27 -1.93 25.27 -2.81
N LEU A 28 -1.28 24.90 -1.70
CA LEU A 28 -1.66 25.41 -0.37
C LEU A 28 -1.35 26.90 -0.25
N LEU A 29 -0.20 27.34 -0.77
CA LEU A 29 0.24 28.73 -0.75
C LEU A 29 -0.70 29.62 -1.58
N ALA A 30 -1.10 29.17 -2.77
CA ALA A 30 -2.06 29.89 -3.62
C ALA A 30 -3.41 30.08 -2.91
N LYS A 31 -3.85 29.08 -2.13
CA LYS A 31 -5.09 29.15 -1.34
C LYS A 31 -4.90 29.78 0.03
N ARG A 32 -3.70 30.30 0.36
CA ARG A 32 -3.38 30.87 1.68
C ARG A 32 -4.44 31.82 2.21
N PRO A 33 -4.93 32.83 1.45
CA PRO A 33 -5.94 33.76 1.97
C PRO A 33 -7.19 33.10 2.56
N THR A 34 -7.57 31.91 2.06
CA THR A 34 -8.80 31.20 2.45
C THR A 34 -8.71 30.51 3.81
N TRP A 35 -7.58 29.88 4.12
CA TRP A 35 -7.34 29.16 5.38
C TRP A 35 -6.57 30.03 6.37
N ARG A 36 -5.94 31.12 5.91
CA ARG A 36 -5.26 32.11 6.72
C ARG A 36 -6.19 32.78 7.74
N LYS A 37 -7.35 33.25 7.29
CA LYS A 37 -8.34 33.89 8.18
C LYS A 37 -9.19 32.87 8.96
N ARG A 38 -9.16 31.60 8.55
CA ARG A 38 -9.98 30.51 9.10
C ARG A 38 -9.16 29.21 9.11
N PRO A 39 -8.28 29.00 10.12
CA PRO A 39 -7.36 27.86 10.17
C PRO A 39 -8.05 26.50 10.07
N ALA A 40 -9.29 26.38 10.56
CA ALA A 40 -10.11 25.17 10.41
C ALA A 40 -10.32 24.73 8.95
N ARG A 41 -10.22 25.65 7.97
CA ARG A 41 -10.31 25.33 6.54
C ARG A 41 -9.04 24.71 5.97
N LEU A 42 -7.91 24.71 6.69
CA LEU A 42 -6.68 24.12 6.17
C LEU A 42 -6.83 22.61 5.93
N VAL A 43 -7.50 21.90 6.84
CA VAL A 43 -7.77 20.46 6.69
C VAL A 43 -8.56 20.17 5.41
N SER A 44 -9.57 21.01 5.11
CA SER A 44 -10.37 20.84 3.91
C SER A 44 -9.61 21.11 2.61
N MET A 45 -8.46 21.81 2.65
CA MET A 45 -7.61 22.01 1.47
C MET A 45 -7.01 20.70 0.94
N PHE A 46 -6.92 19.67 1.78
CA PHE A 46 -6.37 18.38 1.40
C PHE A 46 -7.40 17.39 0.83
N THR A 47 -8.69 17.73 0.87
CA THR A 47 -9.78 16.88 0.33
C THR A 47 -9.63 16.60 -1.17
N GLY A 48 -9.11 17.58 -1.93
CA GLY A 48 -8.79 17.43 -3.35
C GLY A 48 -7.75 16.35 -3.67
N TYR A 49 -7.00 15.89 -2.67
CA TYR A 49 -6.07 14.76 -2.80
C TYR A 49 -6.70 13.41 -2.42
N GLY A 50 -8.03 13.34 -2.28
CA GLY A 50 -8.75 12.13 -1.86
C GLY A 50 -8.38 11.68 -0.45
N CYS A 51 -8.08 12.64 0.42
CA CYS A 51 -7.57 12.39 1.76
C CYS A 51 -8.68 12.57 2.80
N PRO A 52 -8.96 11.56 3.64
CA PRO A 52 -9.90 11.73 4.74
C PRO A 52 -9.31 12.65 5.83
N PRO A 53 -10.14 13.38 6.60
CA PRO A 53 -9.67 14.35 7.61
C PRO A 53 -8.67 13.75 8.62
N HIS A 54 -8.93 12.54 9.12
CA HIS A 54 -8.06 11.88 10.10
C HIS A 54 -6.62 11.66 9.61
N LEU A 55 -6.40 11.48 8.29
CA LEU A 55 -5.06 11.31 7.72
C LEU A 55 -4.32 12.65 7.71
N VAL A 56 -5.03 13.74 7.40
CA VAL A 56 -4.49 15.10 7.47
C VAL A 56 -4.14 15.45 8.91
N GLU A 57 -5.01 15.15 9.86
CA GLU A 57 -4.76 15.33 11.29
C GLU A 57 -3.55 14.52 11.76
N THR A 58 -3.39 13.29 11.26
CA THR A 58 -2.19 12.47 11.53
C THR A 58 -0.93 13.13 10.97
N ALA A 59 -0.97 13.67 9.75
CA ALA A 59 0.15 14.39 9.17
C ALA A 59 0.49 15.67 9.95
N MET A 60 -0.53 16.41 10.40
CA MET A 60 -0.37 17.60 11.25
C MET A 60 0.26 17.25 12.60
N ARG A 61 -0.22 16.18 13.25
CA ARG A 61 0.35 15.69 14.51
C ARG A 61 1.82 15.32 14.34
N ARG A 62 2.15 14.52 13.32
CA ARG A 62 3.55 14.15 13.01
C ARG A 62 4.44 15.36 12.72
N ALA A 63 3.91 16.36 12.00
CA ALA A 63 4.63 17.60 11.77
C ALA A 63 4.88 18.35 13.08
N ARG A 64 3.90 18.38 13.98
CA ARG A 64 4.03 19.01 15.29
C ARG A 64 5.01 18.28 16.21
N ASP A 65 4.96 16.95 16.23
CA ASP A 65 5.87 16.12 17.03
C ASP A 65 7.32 16.29 16.55
N ALA A 66 7.55 16.28 15.24
CA ALA A 66 8.85 16.55 14.65
C ALA A 66 9.36 17.96 15.00
N ALA A 67 8.46 18.95 14.95
CA ALA A 67 8.75 20.29 15.42
C ALA A 67 9.28 20.28 16.86
N SER A 68 8.54 19.66 17.78
CA SER A 68 8.88 19.62 19.20
C SER A 68 10.21 18.91 19.49
N ALA A 69 10.51 17.84 18.75
CA ALA A 69 11.76 17.09 18.91
C ALA A 69 13.00 17.93 18.55
N GLU A 70 12.89 18.80 17.56
CA GLU A 70 13.99 19.64 17.09
C GLU A 70 14.34 20.81 18.01
N ALA A 71 13.39 21.27 18.82
CA ALA A 71 13.61 22.33 19.79
C ALA A 71 14.13 21.86 21.15
N ALA A 72 14.29 20.54 21.36
CA ALA A 72 14.83 20.00 22.60
C ALA A 72 16.36 20.27 22.70
N PRO A 73 16.84 20.86 23.81
CA PRO A 73 18.26 21.17 23.96
C PRO A 73 19.12 19.88 23.99
N GLY A 74 20.13 19.81 23.11
CA GLY A 74 21.09 18.70 23.05
C GLY A 74 20.89 17.68 21.92
N CYS A 75 19.85 17.81 21.09
CA CYS A 75 19.66 16.91 19.95
C CYS A 75 20.60 17.29 18.78
N LYS A 76 21.61 16.46 18.50
CA LYS A 76 22.38 16.54 17.24
C LYS A 76 21.54 15.95 16.12
N ASN A 77 21.22 16.76 15.10
CA ASN A 77 20.53 16.43 13.85
C ASN A 77 20.54 14.93 13.48
N THR A 78 19.46 14.22 13.79
CA THR A 78 19.24 12.82 13.37
C THR A 78 18.50 12.76 12.04
N GLY A 79 19.14 13.20 10.95
CA GLY A 79 18.77 12.83 9.56
C GLY A 79 17.34 13.08 9.05
N GLY A 80 16.48 13.77 9.81
CA GLY A 80 15.16 14.23 9.40
C GLY A 80 15.20 15.64 8.77
N PRO A 81 14.17 16.04 7.99
CA PRO A 81 14.08 17.40 7.49
C PRO A 81 13.88 18.40 8.65
N GLN A 82 14.89 19.26 8.84
CA GLN A 82 15.13 20.12 10.00
C GLN A 82 14.30 21.42 10.01
N ILE A 83 13.39 21.63 10.98
CA ILE A 83 12.53 22.81 11.21
C ILE A 83 12.20 22.95 12.75
N ASP A 84 11.81 24.10 13.31
CA ASP A 84 11.62 24.27 14.79
C ASP A 84 10.18 23.99 15.30
N CYS A 85 9.98 23.88 16.62
CA CYS A 85 8.77 23.47 17.38
C CYS A 85 7.47 24.28 17.21
N LEU A 86 6.33 23.66 17.54
CA LEU A 86 5.01 24.33 17.61
C LEU A 86 4.23 23.97 18.88
N ASP A 87 3.95 25.01 19.68
CA ASP A 87 2.88 25.03 20.68
C ASP A 87 1.52 25.44 20.06
N ASP A 88 0.44 25.36 20.85
CA ASP A 88 -0.94 25.61 20.40
C ASP A 88 -1.22 27.07 19.98
N SER A 89 -0.33 28.01 20.30
CA SER A 89 -0.50 29.43 19.97
C SER A 89 -0.05 29.78 18.54
N THR A 90 0.66 28.86 17.87
CA THR A 90 1.37 29.15 16.61
C THR A 90 0.51 28.98 15.35
N TRP A 91 -0.75 28.54 15.49
CA TRP A 91 -1.72 28.52 14.38
C TRP A 91 -1.97 29.91 13.77
N LEU A 92 -1.73 30.99 14.53
CA LEU A 92 -1.78 32.37 14.03
C LEU A 92 -0.54 32.77 13.19
N SER A 93 0.62 32.11 13.34
CA SER A 93 1.88 32.50 12.65
C SER A 93 1.94 32.09 11.17
N LEU A 94 1.26 30.99 10.79
CA LEU A 94 1.05 30.60 9.38
C LEU A 94 0.36 31.72 8.57
N THR A 95 -0.22 32.70 9.26
CA THR A 95 -1.08 33.76 8.73
C THR A 95 -0.46 35.15 8.72
N ALA A 96 0.72 35.31 9.34
CA ALA A 96 1.36 36.61 9.57
C ALA A 96 2.64 36.85 8.74
N GLY A 97 2.96 35.96 7.80
CA GLY A 97 3.91 36.28 6.72
C GLY A 97 5.36 35.85 6.90
N ARG A 98 5.72 34.96 7.85
CA ARG A 98 7.15 34.63 8.06
C ARG A 98 7.60 33.17 8.19
N ASP A 99 6.74 32.16 8.08
CA ASP A 99 7.24 30.77 8.23
C ASP A 99 6.77 29.80 7.13
N SER A 100 7.42 29.88 5.95
CA SER A 100 7.30 28.88 4.88
C SER A 100 7.73 27.49 5.37
N ARG A 101 8.63 27.44 6.34
CA ARG A 101 9.21 26.25 6.94
C ARG A 101 8.12 25.31 7.48
N GLN A 102 7.20 25.81 8.30
CA GLN A 102 6.14 24.97 8.87
C GLN A 102 5.18 24.43 7.82
N LEU A 103 4.90 25.20 6.78
CA LEU A 103 4.11 24.72 5.65
C LEU A 103 4.88 23.63 4.87
N HIS A 104 6.19 23.80 4.64
CA HIS A 104 7.02 22.74 4.07
C HIS A 104 7.00 21.48 4.93
N ARG A 105 7.11 21.60 6.27
CA ARG A 105 7.03 20.45 7.16
C ARG A 105 5.70 19.73 7.03
N LEU A 106 4.59 20.47 7.16
CA LEU A 106 3.26 19.90 7.03
C LEU A 106 3.12 19.15 5.69
N VAL A 107 3.57 19.75 4.60
CA VAL A 107 3.55 19.13 3.26
C VAL A 107 4.40 17.86 3.22
N ALA A 108 5.60 17.86 3.80
CA ALA A 108 6.48 16.70 3.84
C ALA A 108 5.83 15.52 4.60
N HIS A 109 5.26 15.79 5.79
CA HIS A 109 4.56 14.75 6.56
C HIS A 109 3.24 14.33 5.92
N PHE A 110 2.54 15.25 5.24
CA PHE A 110 1.36 14.94 4.46
C PHE A 110 1.70 13.97 3.32
N ILE A 111 2.72 14.27 2.51
CA ILE A 111 3.16 13.40 1.41
C ILE A 111 3.59 12.04 1.96
N ALA A 112 4.40 12.00 3.03
CA ALA A 112 4.84 10.75 3.63
C ALA A 112 3.69 9.89 4.17
N THR A 113 2.59 10.51 4.61
CA THR A 113 1.42 9.79 5.14
C THR A 113 0.44 9.42 4.03
N ARG A 114 0.24 10.28 3.03
CA ARG A 114 -0.74 10.12 1.96
C ARG A 114 -0.23 9.25 0.81
N TRP A 115 1.06 9.39 0.48
CA TRP A 115 1.77 8.68 -0.58
C TRP A 115 3.09 8.13 -0.05
N PRO A 116 3.05 7.05 0.75
CA PRO A 116 4.23 6.23 0.95
C PRO A 116 4.75 5.72 -0.40
N ILE A 117 6.05 5.87 -0.67
CA ILE A 117 6.67 5.56 -1.97
C ILE A 117 7.72 4.46 -1.79
N ALA A 118 7.59 3.40 -2.57
CA ALA A 118 8.65 2.45 -2.87
C ALA A 118 9.27 2.81 -4.23
N VAL A 119 10.59 2.70 -4.35
CA VAL A 119 11.32 3.00 -5.59
C VAL A 119 11.87 1.72 -6.18
N ALA A 120 11.46 1.42 -7.40
CA ALA A 120 12.06 0.38 -8.23
C ALA A 120 13.32 0.94 -8.90
N LEU A 121 14.50 0.47 -8.46
CA LEU A 121 15.78 0.77 -9.10
C LEU A 121 15.95 -0.18 -10.28
N ASN A 122 15.27 0.13 -11.38
CA ASN A 122 15.22 -0.71 -12.56
C ASN A 122 16.58 -0.81 -13.28
N LYS A 123 16.74 -1.83 -14.14
CA LYS A 123 17.97 -2.19 -14.87
C LYS A 123 19.06 -2.78 -13.97
N ALA A 124 18.66 -3.52 -12.93
CA ALA A 124 19.58 -4.21 -12.01
C ALA A 124 20.45 -5.28 -12.69
N ASP A 125 20.12 -5.67 -13.91
CA ASP A 125 20.86 -6.53 -14.83
C ASP A 125 22.08 -5.85 -15.49
N CYS A 126 22.20 -4.52 -15.43
CA CYS A 126 23.34 -3.81 -15.98
C CYS A 126 24.57 -3.89 -15.07
N ARG A 127 25.78 -4.06 -15.66
CA ARG A 127 27.04 -4.17 -14.91
C ARG A 127 27.31 -3.00 -13.94
N ALA A 128 26.96 -1.78 -14.34
CA ALA A 128 27.12 -0.58 -13.50
C ALA A 128 26.03 -0.41 -12.43
N ALA A 129 24.95 -1.20 -12.47
CA ALA A 129 23.78 -0.98 -11.62
C ALA A 129 24.11 -1.09 -10.13
N LYS A 130 24.98 -2.03 -9.74
CA LYS A 130 25.33 -2.25 -8.32
C LYS A 130 25.85 -0.98 -7.65
N LEU A 131 26.75 -0.25 -8.32
CA LEU A 131 27.33 0.99 -7.79
C LEU A 131 26.25 2.06 -7.55
N HIS A 132 25.37 2.26 -8.53
CA HIS A 132 24.30 3.26 -8.44
C HIS A 132 23.24 2.86 -7.40
N ILE A 133 22.90 1.58 -7.31
CA ILE A 133 21.97 1.04 -6.32
C ILE A 133 22.52 1.26 -4.90
N ASP A 134 23.79 0.93 -4.67
CA ASP A 134 24.45 1.12 -3.38
C ASP A 134 24.47 2.60 -2.99
N ALA A 135 24.77 3.50 -3.94
CA ALA A 135 24.73 4.94 -3.72
C ALA A 135 23.32 5.43 -3.32
N CYS A 136 22.27 4.93 -3.98
CA CYS A 136 20.89 5.25 -3.63
C CYS A 136 20.53 4.77 -2.22
N ILE A 137 20.91 3.54 -1.87
CA ILE A 137 20.67 2.96 -0.53
C ILE A 137 21.41 3.75 0.55
N ALA A 138 22.67 4.11 0.31
CA ALA A 138 23.46 4.92 1.24
C ALA A 138 22.87 6.33 1.43
N LYS A 139 22.38 6.96 0.36
CA LYS A 139 21.78 8.30 0.43
C LYS A 139 20.39 8.31 1.09
N TYR A 140 19.61 7.25 0.88
CA TYR A 140 18.22 7.18 1.31
C TYR A 140 17.92 5.92 2.15
N PRO A 141 18.60 5.73 3.31
CA PRO A 141 18.50 4.48 4.09
C PRO A 141 17.10 4.22 4.66
N ASN A 142 16.32 5.29 4.88
CA ASN A 142 14.95 5.23 5.40
C ASN A 142 13.88 5.18 4.29
N ARG A 143 14.25 4.68 3.10
CA ARG A 143 13.34 4.52 1.96
C ARG A 143 13.31 3.08 1.51
N VAL A 144 12.15 2.68 1.01
CA VAL A 144 12.00 1.38 0.35
C VAL A 144 12.58 1.51 -1.05
N LEU A 145 13.81 1.05 -1.21
CA LEU A 145 14.49 0.93 -2.49
C LEU A 145 14.65 -0.55 -2.82
N VAL A 146 14.29 -0.94 -4.04
CA VAL A 146 14.34 -2.34 -4.49
C VAL A 146 15.03 -2.40 -5.84
N PRO A 147 16.15 -3.14 -5.99
CA PRO A 147 16.74 -3.46 -7.29
C PRO A 147 15.73 -4.22 -8.14
N VAL A 148 15.49 -3.80 -9.38
CA VAL A 148 14.53 -4.45 -10.28
C VAL A 148 15.17 -4.69 -11.65
N ALA A 149 14.93 -5.87 -12.23
CA ALA A 149 15.24 -6.17 -13.62
C ALA A 149 13.93 -6.47 -14.36
N ALA A 150 13.20 -5.41 -14.74
CA ALA A 150 11.86 -5.54 -15.30
C ALA A 150 11.84 -6.34 -16.62
N GLN A 151 12.88 -6.19 -17.45
CA GLN A 151 12.99 -6.93 -18.69
C GLN A 151 13.16 -8.44 -18.46
N ALA A 152 13.95 -8.83 -17.45
CA ALA A 152 14.12 -10.22 -17.06
C ALA A 152 12.79 -10.82 -16.56
N GLU A 153 12.05 -10.09 -15.72
CA GLU A 153 10.73 -10.53 -15.24
C GLU A 153 9.76 -10.79 -16.38
N VAL A 154 9.60 -9.82 -17.30
CA VAL A 154 8.68 -9.94 -18.44
C VAL A 154 9.06 -11.11 -19.34
N ALA A 155 10.35 -11.31 -19.60
CA ALA A 155 10.83 -12.40 -20.43
C ALA A 155 10.59 -13.78 -19.78
N LEU A 156 10.82 -13.90 -18.47
CA LEU A 156 10.55 -15.13 -17.73
C LEU A 156 9.04 -15.44 -17.68
N LEU A 157 8.20 -14.42 -17.50
CA LEU A 157 6.74 -14.59 -17.52
C LEU A 157 6.22 -15.02 -18.89
N ALA A 158 6.75 -14.42 -19.97
CA ALA A 158 6.40 -14.80 -21.33
C ALA A 158 6.81 -16.26 -21.62
N ALA A 159 8.02 -16.67 -21.23
CA ALA A 159 8.50 -18.04 -21.38
C ALA A 159 7.67 -19.04 -20.55
N ARG A 160 7.31 -18.67 -19.31
CA ARG A 160 6.47 -19.49 -18.43
C ARG A 160 5.06 -19.67 -18.99
N ALA A 161 4.47 -18.61 -19.56
CA ALA A 161 3.13 -18.68 -20.16
C ALA A 161 3.05 -19.66 -21.34
N GLN A 162 4.19 -19.92 -22.00
CA GLN A 162 4.34 -20.91 -23.07
C GLN A 162 4.78 -22.28 -22.57
N HIS A 163 4.79 -22.51 -21.24
CA HIS A 163 5.33 -23.71 -20.61
C HIS A 163 6.80 -24.02 -21.00
N ALA A 164 7.56 -22.99 -21.40
CA ALA A 164 8.92 -23.12 -21.89
C ALA A 164 9.99 -22.94 -20.80
N CYS A 165 9.62 -22.50 -19.60
CA CYS A 165 10.48 -22.48 -18.43
C CYS A 165 9.73 -22.77 -17.13
N GLU A 166 10.46 -23.30 -16.16
CA GLU A 166 10.10 -23.33 -14.76
C GLU A 166 10.58 -22.02 -14.12
N TYR A 167 9.64 -21.21 -13.64
CA TYR A 167 9.93 -19.96 -12.95
C TYR A 167 8.83 -19.63 -11.93
N GLN A 168 9.23 -19.44 -10.67
CA GLN A 168 8.33 -18.96 -9.62
C GLN A 168 8.48 -17.44 -9.46
N LEU A 169 7.35 -16.73 -9.42
CA LEU A 169 7.32 -15.29 -9.14
C LEU A 169 8.05 -14.97 -7.82
N GLY A 170 8.98 -14.01 -7.86
CA GLY A 170 9.82 -13.66 -6.71
C GLY A 170 10.87 -14.73 -6.33
N GLY A 171 10.97 -15.82 -7.09
CA GLY A 171 11.95 -16.87 -6.87
C GLY A 171 13.35 -16.47 -7.36
N ALA A 172 14.37 -17.09 -6.77
CA ALA A 172 15.78 -16.92 -7.11
C ALA A 172 16.27 -17.85 -8.24
N TYR A 173 15.35 -18.62 -8.85
CA TYR A 173 15.70 -19.67 -9.80
C TYR A 173 14.73 -19.70 -10.98
N ALA A 174 15.29 -19.90 -12.16
CA ALA A 174 14.57 -20.16 -13.39
C ALA A 174 15.31 -21.23 -14.19
N LYS A 175 14.55 -22.13 -14.85
CA LYS A 175 15.10 -23.21 -15.67
C LYS A 175 14.33 -23.35 -16.97
N ALA A 176 15.02 -23.43 -18.10
CA ALA A 176 14.36 -23.72 -19.37
C ALA A 176 13.91 -25.19 -19.43
N MET A 177 12.72 -25.44 -19.96
CA MET A 177 12.20 -26.81 -20.13
C MET A 177 12.91 -27.52 -21.30
N PRO A 178 12.97 -28.87 -21.30
CA PRO A 178 13.39 -29.63 -22.48
C PRO A 178 12.53 -29.26 -23.70
N GLY A 179 13.16 -28.97 -24.84
CA GLY A 179 12.45 -28.53 -26.05
C GLY A 179 12.04 -27.05 -26.08
N ALA A 180 12.39 -26.25 -25.06
CA ALA A 180 12.12 -24.81 -25.05
C ALA A 180 12.68 -24.10 -26.30
N SER A 181 12.03 -23.00 -26.70
CA SER A 181 12.51 -22.18 -27.81
C SER A 181 13.88 -21.56 -27.51
N VAL A 182 14.61 -21.16 -28.56
CA VAL A 182 15.88 -20.43 -28.41
C VAL A 182 15.67 -19.14 -27.60
N ALA A 183 14.57 -18.44 -27.84
CA ALA A 183 14.20 -17.23 -27.12
C ALA A 183 13.97 -17.49 -25.62
N ALA A 184 13.26 -18.57 -25.25
CA ALA A 184 13.03 -18.92 -23.86
C ALA A 184 14.33 -19.29 -23.13
N ARG A 185 15.23 -20.05 -23.80
CA ARG A 185 16.56 -20.35 -23.26
C ARG A 185 17.40 -19.09 -23.06
N ALA A 186 17.37 -18.17 -24.02
CA ALA A 186 18.07 -16.89 -23.91
C ALA A 186 17.52 -16.02 -22.77
N ALA A 187 16.20 -15.99 -22.58
CA ALA A 187 15.55 -15.28 -21.48
C ALA A 187 15.99 -15.81 -20.10
N VAL A 188 15.95 -17.13 -19.91
CA VAL A 188 16.43 -17.76 -18.66
C VAL A 188 17.90 -17.44 -18.44
N GLN A 189 18.73 -17.57 -19.47
CA GLN A 189 20.17 -17.30 -19.37
C GLN A 189 20.48 -15.84 -19.03
N ALA A 190 19.78 -14.88 -19.65
CA ALA A 190 19.93 -13.47 -19.37
C ALA A 190 19.49 -13.12 -17.93
N ALA A 191 18.46 -13.79 -17.41
CA ALA A 191 17.99 -13.59 -16.04
C ALA A 191 18.88 -14.26 -14.97
N SER A 192 19.66 -15.28 -15.33
CA SER A 192 20.49 -16.05 -14.37
C SER A 192 21.37 -15.17 -13.49
N GLU A 193 22.02 -14.16 -14.07
CA GLU A 193 22.93 -13.29 -13.32
C GLU A 193 22.17 -12.40 -12.33
N VAL A 194 21.04 -11.84 -12.74
CA VAL A 194 20.15 -11.06 -11.87
C VAL A 194 19.67 -11.92 -10.71
N LEU A 195 19.14 -13.10 -11.00
CA LEU A 195 18.60 -14.01 -9.99
C LEU A 195 19.68 -14.46 -9.00
N ARG A 196 20.90 -14.71 -9.49
CA ARG A 196 22.05 -15.07 -8.65
C ARG A 196 22.48 -13.92 -7.75
N GLN A 197 22.57 -12.71 -8.29
CA GLN A 197 23.06 -11.51 -7.60
C GLN A 197 22.02 -10.95 -6.61
N TRP A 198 20.77 -10.81 -7.04
CA TRP A 198 19.72 -10.09 -6.32
C TRP A 198 18.69 -11.01 -5.65
N LYS A 199 18.78 -12.33 -5.87
CA LYS A 199 17.88 -13.37 -5.32
C LYS A 199 16.44 -13.33 -5.81
N SER A 200 16.11 -12.38 -6.68
CA SER A 200 14.86 -12.29 -7.43
C SER A 200 15.06 -11.32 -8.59
N THR A 201 14.04 -11.13 -9.43
CA THR A 201 13.99 -10.02 -10.39
C THR A 201 13.62 -8.68 -9.76
N GLY A 202 13.24 -8.68 -8.47
CA GLY A 202 12.78 -7.53 -7.70
C GLY A 202 11.37 -7.03 -8.01
N ALA A 203 10.72 -7.54 -9.07
CA ALA A 203 9.42 -7.05 -9.52
C ALA A 203 8.30 -7.34 -8.49
N LEU A 204 8.18 -8.60 -8.03
CA LEU A 204 7.22 -8.93 -6.97
C LEU A 204 7.62 -8.28 -5.64
N ASP A 205 8.92 -8.13 -5.37
CA ASP A 205 9.43 -7.57 -4.12
C ASP A 205 9.07 -6.09 -3.98
N VAL A 206 9.23 -5.29 -5.05
CA VAL A 206 8.88 -3.87 -5.00
C VAL A 206 7.38 -3.66 -4.84
N VAL A 207 6.56 -4.49 -5.50
CA VAL A 207 5.10 -4.46 -5.33
C VAL A 207 4.72 -4.84 -3.90
N SER A 208 5.29 -5.92 -3.37
CA SER A 208 5.03 -6.40 -2.01
C SER A 208 5.42 -5.36 -0.96
N ARG A 209 6.59 -4.73 -1.10
CA ARG A 209 7.01 -3.65 -0.19
C ARG A 209 6.17 -2.39 -0.37
N ALA A 210 5.72 -2.06 -1.58
CA ALA A 210 4.79 -0.95 -1.80
C ALA A 210 3.45 -1.18 -1.08
N VAL A 211 2.92 -2.41 -1.10
CA VAL A 211 1.72 -2.79 -0.33
C VAL A 211 2.00 -2.71 1.17
N GLN A 212 3.15 -3.17 1.65
CA GLN A 212 3.53 -3.10 3.07
C GLN A 212 3.67 -1.67 3.61
N LEU A 213 3.96 -0.69 2.75
CA LEU A 213 4.00 0.72 3.18
C LEU A 213 2.62 1.24 3.62
N ARG A 214 1.53 0.63 3.11
CA ARG A 214 0.17 0.90 3.56
C ARG A 214 -0.67 -0.37 3.39
N PRO A 215 -0.57 -1.33 4.33
CA PRO A 215 -1.22 -2.61 4.20
C PRO A 215 -2.74 -2.42 4.16
N PRO A 216 -3.45 -3.05 3.21
CA PRO A 216 -4.90 -3.10 3.26
C PRO A 216 -5.34 -3.94 4.45
N THR A 217 -6.56 -3.69 4.94
CA THR A 217 -7.23 -4.66 5.81
C THR A 217 -7.75 -5.78 4.92
N LEU A 218 -7.19 -6.98 5.05
CA LEU A 218 -7.72 -8.17 4.38
C LEU A 218 -8.95 -8.66 5.14
N VAL A 219 -10.04 -8.90 4.42
CA VAL A 219 -11.28 -9.42 4.99
C VAL A 219 -11.73 -10.64 4.22
N PHE A 220 -12.00 -11.72 4.94
CA PHE A 220 -12.46 -13.00 4.41
C PHE A 220 -13.95 -13.17 4.73
N PRO A 221 -14.86 -12.77 3.82
CA PRO A 221 -16.28 -12.94 4.03
C PRO A 221 -16.69 -14.42 3.98
N VAL A 222 -17.36 -14.89 5.04
CA VAL A 222 -17.81 -16.27 5.17
C VAL A 222 -19.32 -16.36 5.42
N ALA A 223 -19.94 -17.46 4.99
CA ALA A 223 -21.33 -17.78 5.34
C ALA A 223 -21.42 -18.35 6.77
N ASP A 224 -20.38 -19.05 7.20
CA ASP A 224 -20.27 -19.70 8.50
C ASP A 224 -18.84 -19.63 9.04
N ILE A 225 -18.70 -19.28 10.32
CA ILE A 225 -17.40 -19.07 10.98
C ILE A 225 -16.79 -20.40 11.43
N ALA A 226 -17.61 -21.38 11.82
CA ALA A 226 -17.09 -22.66 12.30
C ALA A 226 -16.45 -23.47 11.17
N SER A 227 -17.13 -23.54 10.02
CA SER A 227 -16.64 -24.25 8.82
C SER A 227 -15.80 -23.38 7.89
N LEU A 228 -15.77 -22.06 8.11
CA LEU A 228 -15.13 -21.07 7.24
C LEU A 228 -15.66 -21.13 5.79
N ALA A 229 -16.91 -21.58 5.62
CA ALA A 229 -17.54 -21.74 4.32
C ALA A 229 -17.65 -20.39 3.59
N PRO A 230 -17.35 -20.33 2.29
CA PRO A 230 -17.35 -19.08 1.54
C PRO A 230 -18.74 -18.43 1.50
N LEU A 231 -18.78 -17.11 1.56
CA LEU A 231 -20.04 -16.35 1.50
C LEU A 231 -20.78 -16.58 0.18
N ALA A 232 -20.03 -16.63 -0.93
CA ALA A 232 -20.51 -16.95 -2.27
C ALA A 232 -20.69 -18.48 -2.52
N GLY A 233 -20.61 -19.31 -1.46
CA GLY A 233 -20.88 -20.75 -1.47
C GLY A 233 -19.97 -21.59 -2.36
N THR A 234 -20.30 -22.87 -2.48
CA THR A 234 -19.45 -23.86 -3.17
C THR A 234 -19.57 -23.67 -4.69
N GLY A 235 -18.47 -23.28 -5.33
CA GLY A 235 -18.39 -23.31 -6.79
C GLY A 235 -18.11 -24.73 -7.31
N ASP A 236 -17.86 -24.86 -8.62
CA ASP A 236 -17.59 -26.15 -9.26
C ASP A 236 -16.35 -26.87 -8.68
N ALA A 237 -15.43 -26.12 -8.07
CA ALA A 237 -14.23 -26.64 -7.40
C ALA A 237 -14.49 -27.21 -5.98
N GLY A 238 -15.74 -27.24 -5.52
CA GLY A 238 -16.11 -27.76 -4.20
C GLY A 238 -15.99 -26.75 -3.04
N PRO A 239 -16.17 -27.20 -1.78
CA PRO A 239 -16.04 -26.34 -0.60
C PRO A 239 -14.58 -25.97 -0.36
N MET A 240 -14.23 -24.72 -0.62
CA MET A 240 -12.93 -24.15 -0.32
C MET A 240 -13.08 -23.12 0.81
N PRO A 241 -12.66 -23.46 2.05
CA PRO A 241 -12.65 -22.52 3.17
C PRO A 241 -11.87 -21.25 2.83
N LEU A 242 -12.35 -20.10 3.32
CA LEU A 242 -11.69 -18.79 3.12
C LEU A 242 -11.38 -18.44 1.64
N ARG A 243 -12.19 -18.93 0.69
CA ARG A 243 -11.97 -18.70 -0.75
C ARG A 243 -11.94 -17.22 -1.12
N ASP A 244 -12.87 -16.45 -0.56
CA ASP A 244 -13.10 -15.07 -0.94
C ASP A 244 -12.29 -14.13 -0.02
N CYS A 245 -11.56 -13.17 -0.61
CA CYS A 245 -10.79 -12.17 0.13
C CYS A 245 -11.00 -10.79 -0.49
N ILE A 246 -11.40 -9.82 0.33
CA ILE A 246 -11.62 -8.44 -0.07
C ILE A 246 -10.56 -7.55 0.57
N LEU A 247 -9.93 -6.72 -0.25
CA LEU A 247 -8.99 -5.71 0.21
C LEU A 247 -9.75 -4.44 0.60
N MET A 248 -9.70 -4.10 1.88
CA MET A 248 -10.35 -2.92 2.43
C MET A 248 -9.33 -1.86 2.81
N LYS A 249 -9.76 -0.59 2.77
CA LYS A 249 -8.94 0.50 3.32
C LYS A 249 -8.83 0.32 4.84
N PRO A 250 -7.71 0.69 5.47
CA PRO A 250 -7.63 0.74 6.92
C PRO A 250 -8.79 1.54 7.50
N ARG A 251 -9.36 1.06 8.62
CA ARG A 251 -10.54 1.63 9.29
C ARG A 251 -11.88 1.49 8.54
N SER A 252 -11.96 0.60 7.55
CA SER A 252 -13.26 0.26 6.95
C SER A 252 -14.17 -0.39 7.98
N THR A 253 -15.45 -0.08 7.90
CA THR A 253 -16.50 -0.60 8.79
C THR A 253 -17.11 -1.89 8.25
N VAL A 254 -17.89 -2.59 9.07
CA VAL A 254 -18.70 -3.74 8.63
C VAL A 254 -19.64 -3.33 7.48
N ALA A 255 -20.19 -2.11 7.50
CA ALA A 255 -20.99 -1.56 6.41
C ALA A 255 -20.21 -1.53 5.09
N ASP A 256 -19.00 -0.98 5.13
CA ASP A 256 -18.14 -0.85 3.96
C ASP A 256 -17.80 -2.22 3.37
N VAL A 257 -17.54 -3.21 4.23
CA VAL A 257 -17.29 -4.60 3.83
C VAL A 257 -18.52 -5.21 3.18
N CYS A 258 -19.71 -5.05 3.78
CA CYS A 258 -20.95 -5.55 3.21
C CYS A 258 -21.21 -4.97 1.82
N ASP A 259 -21.03 -3.66 1.65
CA ASP A 259 -21.17 -3.01 0.34
C ASP A 259 -20.10 -3.47 -0.66
N ALA A 260 -18.88 -3.76 -0.20
CA ALA A 260 -17.85 -4.38 -1.04
C ALA A 260 -18.23 -5.81 -1.48
N CYS A 261 -18.80 -6.62 -0.57
CA CYS A 261 -19.30 -7.95 -0.88
C CYS A 261 -20.43 -7.89 -1.92
N LYS A 262 -21.35 -6.93 -1.81
CA LYS A 262 -22.41 -6.72 -2.80
C LYS A 262 -21.84 -6.37 -4.18
N ARG A 263 -20.89 -5.44 -4.25
CA ARG A 263 -20.23 -5.05 -5.51
C ARG A 263 -19.46 -6.22 -6.15
N ALA A 264 -18.89 -7.09 -5.33
CA ALA A 264 -18.20 -8.29 -5.77
C ALA A 264 -19.15 -9.46 -6.10
N GLY A 265 -20.47 -9.28 -5.97
CA GLY A 265 -21.46 -10.32 -6.23
C GLY A 265 -21.48 -11.46 -5.21
N LEU A 266 -20.87 -11.27 -4.03
CA LEU A 266 -20.78 -12.30 -3.00
C LEU A 266 -22.07 -12.44 -2.19
N CYS A 267 -22.81 -11.35 -2.02
CA CYS A 267 -24.09 -11.33 -1.32
C CYS A 267 -25.03 -10.26 -1.89
N ALA A 268 -26.28 -10.25 -1.42
CA ALA A 268 -27.30 -9.27 -1.78
C ALA A 268 -28.10 -8.81 -0.54
N GLY A 269 -28.96 -7.80 -0.69
CA GLY A 269 -29.81 -7.32 0.38
C GLY A 269 -29.11 -6.47 1.45
N GLU A 270 -29.79 -6.25 2.58
CA GLU A 270 -29.31 -5.37 3.65
C GLU A 270 -28.63 -6.15 4.76
N LEU A 271 -27.64 -5.54 5.42
CA LEU A 271 -26.92 -6.14 6.55
C LEU A 271 -27.91 -6.35 7.73
N VAL A 272 -28.01 -7.59 8.21
CA VAL A 272 -28.81 -7.95 9.38
C VAL A 272 -27.92 -8.12 10.61
N ARG A 273 -26.82 -8.86 10.44
CA ARG A 273 -25.91 -9.20 11.53
C ARG A 273 -24.51 -9.50 10.97
N ALA A 274 -23.50 -9.19 11.78
CA ALA A 274 -22.13 -9.56 11.49
C ALA A 274 -21.46 -10.17 12.71
N GLU A 275 -20.59 -11.13 12.46
CA GLU A 275 -19.75 -11.79 13.46
C GLU A 275 -18.32 -11.83 12.93
N GLY A 276 -17.35 -11.46 13.75
CA GLY A 276 -15.94 -11.36 13.38
C GLY A 276 -15.07 -12.31 14.20
N GLN A 277 -14.07 -12.89 13.55
CA GLN A 277 -13.01 -13.68 14.17
C GLN A 277 -11.64 -13.28 13.60
N ALA A 278 -10.59 -13.42 14.42
CA ALA A 278 -9.22 -13.24 13.98
C ALA A 278 -8.81 -14.32 12.97
N VAL A 279 -7.94 -13.98 12.01
CA VAL A 279 -7.40 -14.95 11.04
C VAL A 279 -6.55 -16.01 11.74
N ILE A 280 -5.82 -15.61 12.77
CA ILE A 280 -5.08 -16.53 13.64
C ILE A 280 -5.96 -16.79 14.86
N ALA A 281 -6.49 -18.00 14.96
CA ALA A 281 -7.32 -18.40 16.08
C ALA A 281 -6.47 -18.46 17.35
N THR A 282 -6.65 -17.50 18.25
CA THR A 282 -6.11 -17.57 19.61
C THR A 282 -7.07 -18.41 20.46
N PRO A 283 -6.59 -19.50 21.10
CA PRO A 283 -7.43 -20.31 22.00
C PRO A 283 -8.11 -19.43 23.05
N GLY A 284 -9.44 -19.56 23.18
CA GLY A 284 -10.23 -18.81 24.16
C GLY A 284 -10.65 -17.39 23.74
N VAL A 285 -10.28 -16.90 22.55
CA VAL A 285 -10.82 -15.63 22.01
C VAL A 285 -12.09 -15.94 21.22
N PRO A 286 -13.29 -15.57 21.73
CA PRO A 286 -14.53 -15.91 21.07
C PRO A 286 -14.77 -15.04 19.84
N THR A 287 -15.57 -15.57 18.93
CA THR A 287 -16.22 -14.78 17.87
C THR A 287 -16.95 -13.60 18.48
N ARG A 288 -16.75 -12.41 17.90
CA ARG A 288 -17.37 -11.17 18.36
C ARG A 288 -18.55 -10.79 17.48
N VAL A 289 -19.69 -10.48 18.08
CA VAL A 289 -20.80 -9.82 17.37
C VAL A 289 -20.39 -8.38 17.03
N MET A 290 -20.53 -8.01 15.77
CA MET A 290 -20.12 -6.70 15.26
C MET A 290 -21.32 -5.90 14.76
N ARG A 291 -21.30 -4.60 15.03
CA ARG A 291 -22.27 -3.62 14.55
C ARG A 291 -21.85 -3.07 13.19
N LYS A 292 -22.80 -2.45 12.49
CA LYS A 292 -22.57 -1.85 11.17
C LYS A 292 -21.39 -0.87 11.14
N ASP A 293 -21.22 -0.08 12.19
CA ASP A 293 -20.18 0.96 12.29
C ASP A 293 -18.88 0.48 12.96
N ASP A 294 -18.83 -0.79 13.40
CA ASP A 294 -17.61 -1.35 13.97
C ASP A 294 -16.52 -1.46 12.89
N ILE A 295 -15.29 -1.10 13.26
CA ILE A 295 -14.13 -1.19 12.38
C ILE A 295 -13.70 -2.65 12.25
N VAL A 296 -13.43 -3.07 11.01
CA VAL A 296 -12.85 -4.38 10.71
C VAL A 296 -11.32 -4.28 10.72
N ASP A 297 -10.68 -5.19 11.44
CA ASP A 297 -9.25 -5.26 11.68
C ASP A 297 -8.76 -6.72 11.70
N ALA A 298 -7.48 -6.95 12.03
CA ALA A 298 -6.90 -8.30 12.07
C ALA A 298 -7.59 -9.23 13.10
N ALA A 299 -8.23 -8.69 14.13
CA ALA A 299 -8.96 -9.46 15.14
C ALA A 299 -10.39 -9.83 14.71
N SER A 300 -10.85 -9.29 13.57
CA SER A 300 -12.19 -9.48 13.02
C SER A 300 -12.19 -9.73 11.51
N ALA A 301 -11.02 -10.10 10.96
CA ALA A 301 -10.80 -10.20 9.52
C ALA A 301 -11.52 -11.39 8.87
N ILE A 302 -11.87 -12.45 9.61
CA ILE A 302 -12.83 -13.46 9.15
C ILE A 302 -14.21 -12.94 9.54
N LEU A 303 -15.01 -12.54 8.55
CA LEU A 303 -16.27 -11.84 8.79
C LEU A 303 -17.45 -12.63 8.25
N ARG A 304 -18.32 -13.10 9.13
CA ARG A 304 -19.62 -13.65 8.73
C ARG A 304 -20.61 -12.52 8.55
N VAL A 305 -21.13 -12.40 7.33
CA VAL A 305 -22.10 -11.38 6.96
C VAL A 305 -23.44 -12.04 6.69
N GLN A 306 -24.45 -11.69 7.49
CA GLN A 306 -25.83 -12.13 7.28
C GLN A 306 -26.64 -10.98 6.69
N THR A 307 -27.30 -11.24 5.56
CA THR A 307 -28.09 -10.23 4.84
C THR A 307 -29.54 -10.65 4.64
N THR A 308 -30.43 -9.67 4.40
CA THR A 308 -31.87 -9.92 4.24
C THR A 308 -32.23 -10.72 2.99
N LYS A 309 -31.36 -10.70 1.96
CA LYS A 309 -31.55 -11.46 0.73
C LYS A 309 -30.33 -12.32 0.49
N LYS A 310 -30.56 -13.62 0.40
CA LYS A 310 -29.57 -14.55 -0.14
C LYS A 310 -29.39 -14.29 -1.64
N ALA A 311 -28.15 -14.33 -2.15
CA ALA A 311 -27.86 -14.21 -3.58
C ALA A 311 -28.60 -15.30 -4.37
N GLU A 312 -28.96 -15.07 -5.64
CA GLU A 312 -29.79 -16.01 -6.42
C GLU A 312 -29.23 -17.44 -6.45
N TRP A 313 -27.90 -17.62 -6.49
CA TRP A 313 -27.25 -18.93 -6.42
C TRP A 313 -27.42 -19.64 -5.05
N GLN A 314 -27.55 -18.89 -3.94
CA GLN A 314 -27.80 -19.45 -2.60
C GLN A 314 -29.20 -20.10 -2.50
N LYS A 315 -30.17 -19.58 -3.26
CA LYS A 315 -31.52 -20.18 -3.33
C LYS A 315 -31.48 -21.54 -4.03
N HIS A 316 -30.60 -21.69 -5.03
CA HIS A 316 -30.42 -22.94 -5.78
C HIS A 316 -29.64 -24.02 -5.01
N ALA A 317 -28.76 -23.63 -4.08
CA ALA A 317 -28.00 -24.58 -3.26
C ALA A 317 -28.85 -25.25 -2.16
N GLN A 318 -29.86 -24.57 -1.62
CA GLN A 318 -30.74 -25.15 -0.58
C GLN A 318 -31.77 -26.13 -1.14
N SER A 319 -32.24 -25.93 -2.37
CA SER A 319 -33.16 -26.86 -3.03
C SER A 319 -32.52 -28.21 -3.39
N ARG A 320 -31.18 -28.30 -3.41
CA ARG A 320 -30.44 -29.56 -3.58
C ARG A 320 -30.23 -30.39 -2.30
N HIS A 321 -30.53 -29.84 -1.13
CA HIS A 321 -30.42 -30.55 0.15
C HIS A 321 -31.77 -31.02 0.73
N ILE A 322 -32.88 -30.78 0.02
CA ILE A 322 -34.24 -31.22 0.41
C ILE A 322 -34.80 -32.22 -0.63
N GLY A 323 -33.91 -32.92 -1.36
CA GLY A 323 -34.26 -33.97 -2.32
C GLY A 323 -33.52 -35.26 -2.01
#